data_AF-A0A1E7I9X3-F1
#
_entry.id   AF-A0A1E7I9X3-F1
#
_cell.length_a   1.000
_cell.length_b   1.000
_cell.length_c   1.000
_cell.angle_alpha   90.00
_cell.angle_beta   90.00
_cell.angle_gamma   90.00
#
_symmetry.space_group_name_H-M   'P 1'
#
loop_
_entity.id
_entity.type
_entity.pdbx_description
1 polymer ?
#
loop_
_entity_poly.entity_id
_entity_poly.type
_entity_poly.pdbx_seq_one_letter_code
_entity_poly.pdbx_strand_id
1 'polypeptide(L)'
;MTPVQEKLFFVLADDDPRLHEYTVSILKESGMLEKHESFYDPVSFLAFLKESEEEPDVILLDVHFEGSGLSGVDILPFIREEYPYIPVILLTGMDAEATDEAQSDVFTYFIPKPVTEAHLTSMLHFYLGKSKKSAETINSLIDEMEEFKGYHHLLEQEVEELQDEQRRLEKLTREDKTGSSTKGFEKVSEILESLLTKSQPMPSFVADLEKVYSTQFKLFKKVIETLIRFDVQDSATPGMNIHKVKGTQNVFSARLSRKVRLFYYNSAKSVRKKLIRLDIYHDTKGMDKWIKNNYHSYADTDDQYENSLKRS
;
A
#
# COMPACT_ATOMS: atom_id res chain seq x y z
N MET A 1 -39.22 -21.06 -31.24
CA MET A 1 -38.88 -21.92 -30.09
C MET A 1 -39.18 -21.09 -28.86
N THR A 2 -40.17 -21.49 -28.06
CA THR A 2 -40.35 -20.93 -26.72
C THR A 2 -39.06 -21.20 -25.94
N PRO A 3 -38.46 -20.22 -25.26
CA PRO A 3 -37.27 -20.47 -24.44
C PRO A 3 -37.61 -21.58 -23.44
N VAL A 4 -36.71 -22.55 -23.29
CA VAL A 4 -36.83 -23.58 -22.25
C VAL A 4 -36.84 -22.83 -20.93
N GLN A 5 -37.95 -22.88 -20.22
CA GLN A 5 -38.09 -22.22 -18.93
C GLN A 5 -37.32 -23.06 -17.91
N GLU A 6 -36.30 -22.46 -17.30
CA GLU A 6 -35.46 -23.09 -16.29
C GLU A 6 -36.35 -23.41 -15.08
N LYS A 7 -36.34 -24.68 -14.66
CA LYS A 7 -37.06 -25.10 -13.47
C LYS A 7 -36.10 -25.00 -12.28
N LEU A 8 -36.62 -24.54 -11.16
CA LEU A 8 -35.83 -24.12 -10.01
C LEU A 8 -36.33 -24.79 -8.73
N PHE A 9 -35.41 -24.94 -7.79
CA PHE A 9 -35.67 -25.31 -6.41
C PHE A 9 -35.91 -24.06 -5.55
N PHE A 10 -37.14 -23.90 -5.06
CA PHE A 10 -37.51 -22.81 -4.16
C PHE A 10 -37.58 -23.27 -2.70
N VAL A 11 -37.07 -22.47 -1.77
CA VAL A 11 -37.37 -22.64 -0.35
C VAL A 11 -38.22 -21.47 0.10
N LEU A 12 -39.37 -21.76 0.73
CA LEU A 12 -40.33 -20.75 1.14
C LEU A 12 -40.55 -20.78 2.64
N ALA A 13 -40.54 -19.61 3.29
CA ALA A 13 -40.90 -19.44 4.68
C ALA A 13 -41.92 -18.30 4.85
N ASP A 14 -43.17 -18.63 5.19
CA ASP A 14 -44.28 -17.69 5.43
C ASP A 14 -45.21 -18.34 6.48
N ASP A 15 -45.55 -17.64 7.56
CA ASP A 15 -46.36 -18.18 8.64
C ASP A 15 -47.87 -18.16 8.36
N ASP A 16 -48.36 -17.44 7.34
CA ASP A 16 -49.75 -17.53 6.86
C ASP A 16 -49.86 -18.65 5.81
N PRO A 17 -50.46 -19.81 6.15
CA PRO A 17 -50.50 -20.94 5.24
C PRO A 17 -51.30 -20.66 3.96
N ARG A 18 -52.23 -19.69 3.99
CA ARG A 18 -53.03 -19.34 2.82
C ARG A 18 -52.21 -18.54 1.82
N LEU A 19 -51.41 -17.59 2.29
CA LEU A 19 -50.51 -16.81 1.43
C LEU A 19 -49.36 -17.67 0.89
N HIS A 20 -48.84 -18.56 1.74
CA HIS A 20 -47.84 -19.55 1.35
C HIS A 20 -48.33 -20.42 0.20
N GLU A 21 -49.47 -21.10 0.36
CA GLU A 21 -50.03 -21.99 -0.66
C GLU A 21 -50.41 -21.24 -1.95
N TYR A 22 -50.88 -20.00 -1.82
CA TYR A 22 -51.14 -19.14 -2.98
C TYR A 22 -49.86 -18.77 -3.73
N THR A 23 -48.77 -18.50 -3.01
CA THR A 23 -47.46 -18.22 -3.63
C THR A 23 -46.94 -19.48 -4.35
N VAL A 24 -47.04 -20.65 -3.71
CA VAL A 24 -46.69 -21.94 -4.31
C VAL A 24 -47.54 -22.22 -5.56
N SER A 25 -48.84 -21.90 -5.56
CA SER A 25 -49.68 -22.11 -6.74
C SER A 25 -49.24 -21.24 -7.91
N ILE A 26 -48.91 -19.96 -7.66
CA ILE A 26 -48.34 -19.06 -8.68
C ILE A 26 -47.04 -19.64 -9.25
N LEU A 27 -46.12 -20.12 -8.39
CA LEU A 27 -44.85 -20.70 -8.85
C LEU A 27 -45.08 -21.93 -9.73
N LYS A 28 -46.03 -22.80 -9.37
CA LYS A 28 -46.43 -23.98 -10.17
C LYS A 28 -46.99 -23.56 -11.53
N GLU A 29 -47.94 -22.63 -11.54
CA GLU A 29 -48.61 -22.14 -12.77
C GLU A 29 -47.64 -21.42 -13.71
N SER A 30 -46.66 -20.71 -13.15
CA SER A 30 -45.62 -20.03 -13.92
C SER A 30 -44.67 -20.98 -14.68
N GLY A 31 -44.65 -22.26 -14.32
CA GLY A 31 -43.76 -23.26 -14.91
C GLY A 31 -42.31 -23.23 -14.40
N MET A 32 -41.97 -22.32 -13.48
CA MET A 32 -40.63 -22.18 -12.90
C MET A 32 -40.31 -23.20 -11.80
N LEU A 33 -41.33 -23.84 -11.21
CA LEU A 33 -41.14 -24.71 -10.05
C LEU A 33 -40.70 -26.13 -10.46
N GLU A 34 -39.49 -26.54 -10.08
CA GLU A 34 -39.07 -27.95 -10.10
C GLU A 34 -39.44 -28.63 -8.78
N LYS A 35 -38.98 -28.02 -7.69
CA LYS A 35 -39.05 -28.51 -6.31
C LYS A 35 -39.31 -27.33 -5.40
N HIS A 36 -39.98 -27.56 -4.28
CA HIS A 36 -39.96 -26.62 -3.16
C HIS A 36 -39.93 -27.32 -1.82
N GLU A 37 -39.39 -26.62 -0.82
CA GLU A 37 -39.54 -26.92 0.60
C GLU A 37 -40.29 -25.77 1.27
N SER A 38 -41.15 -26.09 2.25
CA SER A 38 -42.09 -25.15 2.86
C SER A 38 -41.92 -25.10 4.37
N PHE A 39 -41.81 -23.90 4.91
CA PHE A 39 -41.66 -23.63 6.33
C PHE A 39 -42.65 -22.56 6.78
N TYR A 40 -43.14 -22.69 8.00
CA TYR A 40 -44.15 -21.79 8.58
C TYR A 40 -43.64 -21.11 9.86
N ASP A 41 -42.38 -21.33 10.20
CA ASP A 41 -41.70 -20.70 11.32
C ASP A 41 -40.21 -20.52 10.98
N PRO A 42 -39.56 -19.48 11.52
CA PRO A 42 -38.18 -19.16 11.16
C PRO A 42 -37.17 -20.17 11.72
N VAL A 43 -37.51 -20.89 12.80
CA VAL A 43 -36.57 -21.81 13.48
C VAL A 43 -36.41 -23.09 12.67
N SER A 44 -37.52 -23.70 12.24
CA SER A 44 -37.48 -24.89 11.38
C SER A 44 -36.85 -24.60 10.02
N PHE A 45 -37.12 -23.42 9.46
CA PHE A 45 -36.50 -22.93 8.23
C PHE A 45 -34.97 -22.84 8.36
N LEU A 46 -34.45 -22.15 9.39
CA LEU A 46 -33.01 -22.03 9.61
C LEU A 46 -32.34 -23.38 9.89
N ALA A 47 -33.01 -24.27 10.64
CA ALA A 47 -32.50 -25.61 10.88
C ALA A 47 -32.37 -26.41 9.58
N PHE A 48 -33.37 -26.33 8.71
CA PHE A 48 -33.31 -26.96 7.39
C PHE A 48 -32.16 -26.41 6.54
N LEU A 49 -32.00 -25.08 6.45
CA LEU A 49 -30.93 -24.47 5.67
C LEU A 49 -29.54 -24.93 6.13
N LYS A 50 -29.36 -25.19 7.42
CA LYS A 50 -28.09 -25.66 7.98
C LYS A 50 -27.82 -27.15 7.74
N GLU A 51 -28.87 -27.95 7.62
CA GLU A 51 -28.75 -29.41 7.47
C GLU A 51 -28.88 -29.88 6.01
N SER A 52 -29.40 -29.04 5.12
CA SER A 52 -29.64 -29.39 3.72
C SER A 52 -28.33 -29.55 2.95
N GLU A 53 -28.16 -30.69 2.28
CA GLU A 53 -27.07 -30.92 1.33
C GLU A 53 -27.38 -30.35 -0.06
N GLU A 54 -28.65 -30.02 -0.34
CA GLU A 54 -29.09 -29.46 -1.61
C GLU A 54 -29.28 -27.95 -1.49
N GLU A 55 -28.61 -27.19 -2.37
CA GLU A 55 -28.69 -25.74 -2.38
C GLU A 55 -29.97 -25.26 -3.09
N PRO A 56 -30.75 -24.35 -2.48
CA PRO A 56 -31.89 -23.76 -3.16
C PRO A 56 -31.45 -22.73 -4.20
N ASP A 57 -32.16 -22.67 -5.34
CA ASP A 57 -31.94 -21.64 -6.35
C ASP A 57 -32.47 -20.27 -5.88
N VAL A 58 -33.56 -20.27 -5.10
CA VAL A 58 -34.20 -19.05 -4.58
C VAL A 58 -34.83 -19.31 -3.22
N ILE A 59 -34.67 -18.34 -2.31
CA ILE A 59 -35.38 -18.31 -1.03
C ILE A 59 -36.46 -17.23 -1.10
N LEU A 60 -37.72 -17.60 -0.85
CA LEU A 60 -38.80 -16.64 -0.60
C LEU A 60 -39.06 -16.59 0.90
N LEU A 61 -38.93 -15.40 1.47
CA LEU A 61 -38.95 -15.22 2.91
C LEU A 61 -39.95 -14.14 3.29
N ASP A 62 -40.92 -14.46 4.12
CA ASP A 62 -41.78 -13.43 4.68
C ASP A 62 -41.03 -12.56 5.69
N VAL A 63 -41.36 -11.27 5.72
CA VAL A 63 -40.74 -10.33 6.67
C VAL A 63 -41.30 -10.52 8.08
N HIS A 64 -42.57 -10.91 8.23
CA HIS A 64 -43.25 -10.92 9.51
C HIS A 64 -43.65 -12.34 9.93
N PHE A 65 -42.96 -12.92 10.92
CA PHE A 65 -43.37 -14.17 11.55
C PHE A 65 -44.06 -13.88 12.89
N GLU A 66 -45.38 -14.02 12.95
CA GLU A 66 -46.17 -13.84 14.16
C GLU A 66 -45.74 -14.80 15.28
N GLY A 67 -45.64 -14.28 16.51
CA GLY A 67 -45.40 -15.10 17.71
C GLY A 67 -43.97 -15.65 17.88
N SER A 68 -43.06 -15.42 16.92
CA SER A 68 -41.67 -15.91 16.98
C SER A 68 -40.69 -14.94 17.65
N GLY A 69 -40.99 -13.63 17.61
CA GLY A 69 -40.09 -12.56 18.04
C GLY A 69 -38.90 -12.32 17.10
N LEU A 70 -38.87 -12.96 15.93
CA LEU A 70 -37.87 -12.79 14.88
C LEU A 70 -38.54 -12.36 13.58
N SER A 71 -38.01 -11.34 12.92
CA SER A 71 -38.44 -10.97 11.56
C SER A 71 -37.62 -11.71 10.51
N GLY A 72 -38.14 -11.77 9.28
CA GLY A 72 -37.40 -12.27 8.12
C GLY A 72 -36.09 -11.51 7.88
N VAL A 73 -36.05 -10.21 8.22
CA VAL A 73 -34.84 -9.39 8.13
C VAL A 73 -33.81 -9.79 9.19
N ASP A 74 -34.26 -10.05 10.42
CA ASP A 74 -33.37 -10.46 11.52
C ASP A 74 -32.65 -11.78 11.23
N ILE A 75 -33.26 -12.65 10.42
CA ILE A 75 -32.69 -13.96 10.10
C ILE A 75 -31.81 -13.97 8.84
N LEU A 76 -31.78 -12.89 8.04
CA LEU A 76 -30.94 -12.79 6.84
C LEU A 76 -29.45 -13.08 7.08
N PRO A 77 -28.80 -12.59 8.16
CA PRO A 77 -27.40 -12.87 8.40
C PRO A 77 -27.10 -14.37 8.51
N PHE A 78 -27.99 -15.12 9.16
CA PHE A 78 -27.85 -16.58 9.28
C PHE A 78 -28.03 -17.29 7.95
N ILE A 79 -28.95 -16.82 7.10
CA ILE A 79 -29.09 -17.35 5.74
C ILE A 79 -27.81 -17.11 4.93
N ARG A 80 -27.18 -15.94 5.09
CA ARG A 80 -25.96 -15.57 4.36
C ARG A 80 -24.72 -16.30 4.82
N GLU A 81 -24.67 -16.74 6.08
CA GLU A 81 -23.59 -17.60 6.58
C GLU A 81 -23.52 -18.92 5.82
N GLU A 82 -24.67 -19.54 5.54
CA GLU A 82 -24.75 -20.81 4.81
C GLU A 82 -24.82 -20.60 3.29
N TYR A 83 -25.56 -19.58 2.83
CA TYR A 83 -25.86 -19.30 1.43
C TYR A 83 -25.59 -17.83 1.05
N PRO A 84 -24.30 -17.46 0.87
CA PRO A 84 -23.90 -16.06 0.68
C PRO A 84 -24.36 -15.44 -0.65
N TYR A 85 -24.62 -16.26 -1.68
CA TYR A 85 -24.92 -15.79 -3.04
C TYR A 85 -26.30 -16.18 -3.54
N ILE A 86 -27.07 -16.94 -2.77
CA ILE A 86 -28.42 -17.35 -3.18
C ILE A 86 -29.36 -16.14 -3.12
N PRO A 87 -30.16 -15.88 -4.17
CA PRO A 87 -31.12 -14.80 -4.13
C PRO A 87 -32.17 -15.04 -3.04
N VAL A 88 -32.28 -14.09 -2.10
CA VAL A 88 -33.31 -14.07 -1.05
C VAL A 88 -34.29 -12.97 -1.39
N ILE A 89 -35.57 -13.34 -1.52
CA ILE A 89 -36.64 -12.43 -1.88
C ILE A 89 -37.56 -12.29 -0.67
N LEU A 90 -37.50 -11.11 -0.07
CA LEU A 90 -38.33 -10.75 1.05
C LEU A 90 -39.72 -10.36 0.55
N LEU A 91 -40.73 -11.08 1.01
CA LEU A 91 -42.12 -10.73 0.82
C LEU A 91 -42.50 -9.77 1.95
N THR A 92 -42.77 -8.52 1.61
CA THR A 92 -42.96 -7.45 2.60
C THR A 92 -44.38 -6.89 2.59
N GLY A 93 -44.88 -6.47 3.75
CA GLY A 93 -46.09 -5.66 3.88
C GLY A 93 -45.86 -4.19 3.47
N MET A 94 -46.80 -3.30 3.80
CA MET A 94 -46.73 -1.86 3.49
C MET A 94 -45.71 -1.06 4.35
N ASP A 95 -44.79 -1.72 5.06
CA ASP A 95 -43.88 -1.07 6.00
C ASP A 95 -42.50 -0.84 5.37
N ALA A 96 -42.17 0.42 5.12
CA ALA A 96 -41.00 0.87 4.36
C ALA A 96 -39.67 0.89 5.17
N GLU A 97 -39.71 0.72 6.48
CA GLU A 97 -38.51 0.84 7.34
C GLU A 97 -37.65 -0.45 7.33
N ALA A 98 -38.27 -1.63 7.23
CA ALA A 98 -37.55 -2.91 7.15
C ALA A 98 -36.80 -3.11 5.82
N THR A 99 -37.18 -2.34 4.78
CA THR A 99 -36.60 -2.43 3.43
C THR A 99 -35.24 -1.76 3.29
N ASP A 100 -34.89 -0.77 4.11
CA ASP A 100 -33.67 0.02 3.90
C ASP A 100 -32.40 -0.68 4.45
N GLU A 101 -32.51 -1.42 5.56
CA GLU A 101 -31.36 -2.13 6.16
C GLU A 101 -30.93 -3.33 5.30
N ALA A 102 -31.90 -4.09 4.78
CA ALA A 102 -31.65 -5.28 3.95
C ALA A 102 -31.33 -4.96 2.47
N GLN A 103 -31.50 -3.70 2.03
CA GLN A 103 -31.12 -3.23 0.68
C GLN A 103 -29.61 -3.15 0.44
N SER A 104 -28.80 -3.25 1.50
CA SER A 104 -27.33 -3.22 1.40
C SER A 104 -26.74 -4.49 0.77
N ASP A 105 -27.52 -5.56 0.68
CA ASP A 105 -27.10 -6.86 0.13
C ASP A 105 -27.51 -7.00 -1.35
N VAL A 106 -26.53 -7.33 -2.20
CA VAL A 106 -26.69 -7.46 -3.66
C VAL A 106 -27.61 -8.62 -4.08
N PHE A 107 -27.73 -9.63 -3.22
CA PHE A 107 -28.54 -10.84 -3.43
C PHE A 107 -29.85 -10.83 -2.64
N THR A 108 -30.18 -9.71 -1.98
CA THR A 108 -31.46 -9.54 -1.28
C THR A 108 -32.38 -8.63 -2.07
N TYR A 109 -33.61 -9.09 -2.27
CA TYR A 109 -34.63 -8.43 -3.09
C TYR A 109 -35.95 -8.34 -2.34
N PHE A 110 -36.86 -7.50 -2.81
CA PHE A 110 -38.12 -7.24 -2.11
C PHE A 110 -39.30 -7.27 -3.07
N ILE A 111 -40.38 -7.92 -2.65
CA ILE A 111 -41.66 -7.91 -3.36
C ILE A 111 -42.76 -7.49 -2.38
N PRO A 112 -43.45 -6.37 -2.64
CA PRO A 112 -44.54 -5.93 -1.77
C PRO A 112 -45.77 -6.83 -1.93
N LYS A 113 -46.38 -7.21 -0.80
CA LYS A 113 -47.69 -7.85 -0.71
C LYS A 113 -48.79 -6.78 -0.93
N PRO A 114 -49.93 -7.12 -1.58
CA PRO A 114 -50.30 -8.44 -2.06
C PRO A 114 -49.57 -8.81 -3.37
N VAL A 115 -49.09 -10.05 -3.43
CA VAL A 115 -48.48 -10.61 -4.64
C VAL A 115 -49.57 -11.07 -5.60
N THR A 116 -49.52 -10.60 -6.85
CA THR A 116 -50.33 -11.15 -7.94
C THR A 116 -49.45 -12.05 -8.81
N GLU A 117 -50.05 -13.02 -9.50
CA GLU A 117 -49.31 -13.96 -10.38
C GLU A 117 -48.37 -13.24 -11.36
N ALA A 118 -48.90 -12.25 -12.09
CA ALA A 118 -48.14 -11.48 -13.07
C ALA A 118 -47.02 -10.65 -12.43
N HIS A 119 -47.28 -10.06 -11.25
CA HIS A 119 -46.29 -9.25 -10.55
C HIS A 119 -45.17 -10.12 -9.99
N LEU A 120 -45.50 -11.20 -9.26
CA LEU A 120 -44.52 -12.12 -8.70
C LEU A 120 -43.64 -12.72 -9.79
N THR A 121 -44.25 -13.23 -10.86
CA THR A 121 -43.53 -13.82 -11.99
C THR A 121 -42.57 -12.81 -12.63
N SER A 122 -43.01 -11.58 -12.89
CA SER A 122 -42.16 -10.55 -13.51
C SER A 122 -40.97 -10.18 -12.62
N MET A 123 -41.21 -10.03 -11.32
CA MET A 123 -40.16 -9.69 -10.35
C MET A 123 -39.16 -10.83 -10.17
N LEU A 124 -39.62 -12.09 -10.13
CA LEU A 124 -38.76 -13.27 -10.09
C LEU A 124 -37.81 -13.32 -11.28
N HIS A 125 -38.33 -13.15 -12.51
CA HIS A 125 -37.49 -13.12 -13.71
C HIS A 125 -36.44 -11.99 -13.65
N PHE A 126 -36.85 -10.80 -13.20
CA PHE A 126 -35.94 -9.67 -13.08
C PHE A 126 -34.82 -9.91 -12.06
N TYR A 127 -35.16 -10.39 -10.86
CA TYR A 127 -34.21 -10.60 -9.79
C TYR A 127 -33.28 -11.79 -10.03
N LEU A 128 -33.79 -12.89 -10.59
CA LEU A 128 -32.98 -14.03 -11.01
C LEU A 128 -31.97 -13.64 -12.08
N GLY A 129 -32.38 -12.84 -13.07
CA GLY A 129 -31.48 -12.32 -14.09
C GLY A 129 -30.38 -11.42 -13.51
N LYS A 130 -30.72 -10.59 -12.51
CA LYS A 130 -29.75 -9.74 -11.80
C LYS A 130 -28.77 -10.59 -10.97
N SER A 131 -29.27 -11.58 -10.23
CA SER A 131 -28.45 -12.49 -9.42
C SER A 131 -27.44 -13.26 -10.29
N LYS A 132 -27.88 -13.81 -11.42
CA LYS A 132 -27.01 -14.50 -12.38
C LYS A 132 -25.87 -13.62 -12.89
N LYS A 133 -26.18 -12.38 -13.26
CA LYS A 133 -25.16 -11.41 -13.71
C LYS A 133 -24.17 -11.07 -12.60
N SER A 134 -24.63 -10.92 -11.36
CA SER A 134 -23.76 -10.70 -10.21
C SER A 134 -22.84 -11.90 -9.97
N ALA A 135 -23.36 -13.13 -10.05
CA ALA A 135 -22.57 -14.36 -9.92
C ALA A 135 -21.50 -14.48 -11.02
N GLU A 136 -21.85 -14.19 -12.28
CA GLU A 136 -20.89 -14.13 -13.39
C GLU A 136 -19.78 -13.10 -13.13
N THR A 137 -20.13 -11.94 -12.57
CA THR A 137 -19.16 -10.89 -12.23
C THR A 137 -18.23 -11.34 -11.11
N ILE A 138 -18.76 -11.99 -10.07
CA ILE A 138 -17.96 -12.52 -8.95
C ILE A 138 -16.99 -13.58 -9.45
N ASN A 139 -17.44 -14.52 -10.29
CA ASN A 139 -16.57 -15.55 -10.84
C ASN A 139 -15.43 -14.95 -11.68
N SER A 140 -15.74 -13.96 -12.53
CA SER A 140 -14.70 -13.24 -13.28
C SER A 140 -13.68 -12.56 -12.36
N LEU A 141 -14.13 -11.96 -11.26
CA LEU A 141 -13.25 -11.33 -10.28
C LEU A 141 -12.38 -12.36 -9.52
N ILE A 142 -12.94 -13.52 -9.19
CA ILE A 142 -12.21 -14.61 -8.54
C ILE A 142 -11.10 -15.11 -9.48
N ASP A 143 -11.41 -15.31 -10.77
CA ASP A 143 -10.43 -15.73 -11.77
C ASP A 143 -9.29 -14.71 -11.91
N GLU A 144 -9.62 -13.42 -12.00
CA GLU A 144 -8.63 -12.33 -12.01
C GLU A 144 -7.77 -12.30 -10.74
N MET A 145 -8.37 -12.54 -9.57
CA MET A 145 -7.64 -12.60 -8.30
C MET A 145 -6.67 -13.77 -8.23
N GLU A 146 -7.04 -14.95 -8.73
CA GLU A 146 -6.16 -16.11 -8.79
C GLU A 146 -4.98 -15.87 -9.75
N GLU A 147 -5.22 -15.23 -10.89
CA GLU A 147 -4.14 -14.81 -11.80
C GLU A 147 -3.17 -13.84 -11.09
N PHE A 148 -3.71 -12.84 -10.39
CA PHE A 148 -2.91 -11.87 -9.64
C PHE A 148 -2.07 -12.50 -8.53
N LYS A 149 -2.63 -13.48 -7.79
CA LYS A 149 -1.87 -14.27 -6.80
C LYS A 149 -0.71 -15.02 -7.46
N GLY A 150 -0.91 -15.58 -8.64
CA GLY A 150 0.14 -16.23 -9.42
C GLY A 150 1.30 -15.28 -9.74
N TYR A 151 1.00 -14.07 -10.24
CA TYR A 151 2.03 -13.05 -10.47
C TYR A 151 2.73 -12.62 -9.18
N HIS A 152 2.00 -12.50 -8.07
CA HIS A 152 2.61 -12.16 -6.79
C HIS A 152 3.63 -13.19 -6.36
N HIS A 153 3.32 -14.48 -6.49
CA HIS A 153 4.25 -15.55 -6.16
C HIS A 153 5.54 -15.52 -7.02
N LEU A 154 5.41 -15.27 -8.33
CA LEU A 154 6.57 -15.11 -9.21
C LEU A 154 7.43 -13.91 -8.82
N LEU A 155 6.82 -12.79 -8.45
CA LEU A 155 7.54 -11.61 -7.97
C LEU A 155 8.25 -11.87 -6.63
N GLU A 156 7.63 -12.62 -5.72
CA GLU A 156 8.28 -13.01 -4.46
C GLU A 156 9.53 -13.85 -4.71
N GLN A 157 9.46 -14.82 -5.63
CA GLN A 157 10.61 -15.63 -6.04
C GLN A 157 11.73 -14.77 -6.63
N GLU A 158 11.41 -13.88 -7.57
CA GLU A 158 12.38 -12.96 -8.19
C GLU A 158 13.05 -12.06 -7.13
N VAL A 159 12.28 -11.54 -6.18
CA VAL A 159 12.81 -10.72 -5.08
C VAL A 159 13.76 -11.53 -4.19
N GLU A 160 13.45 -12.79 -3.91
CA GLU A 160 14.33 -13.67 -3.14
C GLU A 160 15.66 -13.93 -3.87
N GLU A 161 15.60 -14.24 -5.17
CA GLU A 161 16.79 -14.44 -6.01
C GLU A 161 17.69 -13.19 -6.04
N LEU A 162 17.09 -12.01 -6.24
CA LEU A 162 17.83 -10.74 -6.22
C LEU A 162 18.47 -10.46 -4.86
N GLN A 163 17.80 -10.79 -3.77
CA GLN A 163 18.37 -10.64 -2.43
C GLN A 163 19.54 -11.59 -2.20
N ASP A 164 19.45 -12.83 -2.69
CA ASP A 164 20.55 -13.79 -2.61
C ASP A 164 21.77 -13.35 -3.42
N GLU A 165 21.55 -12.85 -4.64
CA GLU A 165 22.63 -12.31 -5.44
C GLU A 165 23.25 -11.07 -4.78
N GLN A 166 22.43 -10.18 -4.20
CA GLN A 166 22.94 -9.06 -3.42
C GLN A 166 23.78 -9.54 -2.22
N ARG A 167 23.33 -10.55 -1.47
CA ARG A 167 24.09 -11.15 -0.35
C ARG A 167 25.43 -11.72 -0.85
N ARG A 168 25.46 -12.36 -2.02
CA ARG A 168 26.66 -12.90 -2.64
C ARG A 168 27.65 -11.80 -3.01
N LEU A 169 27.18 -10.74 -3.68
CA LEU A 169 28.00 -9.57 -4.04
C LEU A 169 28.55 -8.85 -2.80
N GLU A 170 27.77 -8.75 -1.72
CA GLU A 170 28.23 -8.21 -0.44
C GLU A 170 29.32 -9.06 0.23
N LYS A 171 29.26 -10.40 0.10
CA LYS A 171 30.33 -11.31 0.57
C LYS A 171 31.60 -11.15 -0.25
N LEU A 172 31.50 -11.14 -1.58
CA LEU A 172 32.63 -10.93 -2.49
C LEU A 172 33.33 -9.59 -2.21
N THR A 173 32.57 -8.51 -1.99
CA THR A 173 33.13 -7.21 -1.61
C THR A 173 33.67 -7.15 -0.18
N ARG A 174 33.29 -8.06 0.73
CA ARG A 174 33.86 -8.18 2.08
C ARG A 174 35.15 -9.01 2.09
N GLU A 175 35.24 -10.06 1.29
CA GLU A 175 36.43 -10.89 1.14
C GLU A 175 37.57 -10.13 0.44
N ASP A 176 37.25 -9.20 -0.47
CA ASP A 176 38.24 -8.29 -1.06
C ASP A 176 38.75 -7.23 -0.03
N LYS A 177 37.99 -6.96 1.02
CA LYS A 177 38.32 -5.92 2.02
C LYS A 177 39.28 -6.37 3.12
N THR A 178 39.54 -7.67 3.29
CA THR A 178 40.53 -8.14 4.27
C THR A 178 41.98 -7.99 3.77
N GLY A 179 42.18 -7.67 2.49
CA GLY A 179 43.49 -7.34 1.90
C GLY A 179 43.58 -6.05 1.05
N SER A 180 42.48 -5.36 0.75
CA SER A 180 42.44 -4.29 -0.28
C SER A 180 41.68 -2.99 0.09
N SER A 181 41.42 -2.70 1.37
CA SER A 181 40.59 -1.54 1.76
C SER A 181 41.14 -0.19 1.28
N THR A 182 42.46 0.01 1.29
CA THR A 182 43.13 1.23 0.83
C THR A 182 43.03 1.41 -0.68
N LYS A 183 43.30 0.37 -1.47
CA LYS A 183 43.18 0.41 -2.94
C LYS A 183 41.75 0.65 -3.42
N GLY A 184 40.76 0.13 -2.68
CA GLY A 184 39.35 0.37 -2.97
C GLY A 184 38.96 1.83 -2.71
N PHE A 185 39.45 2.43 -1.62
CA PHE A 185 39.22 3.85 -1.34
C PHE A 185 39.92 4.76 -2.36
N GLU A 186 41.16 4.45 -2.74
CA GLU A 186 41.92 5.19 -3.77
C GLU A 186 41.11 5.33 -5.06
N LYS A 187 40.60 4.21 -5.61
CA LYS A 187 39.76 4.23 -6.81
C LYS A 187 38.48 5.05 -6.64
N VAL A 188 37.82 4.94 -5.48
CA VAL A 188 36.60 5.71 -5.21
C VAL A 188 36.90 7.19 -5.06
N SER A 189 38.05 7.56 -4.48
CA SER A 189 38.52 8.93 -4.38
C SER A 189 38.83 9.52 -5.75
N GLU A 190 39.50 8.77 -6.62
CA GLU A 190 39.77 9.16 -8.02
C GLU A 190 38.47 9.41 -8.80
N ILE A 191 37.50 8.49 -8.69
CA ILE A 191 36.19 8.66 -9.32
C ILE A 191 35.49 9.91 -8.76
N LEU A 192 35.49 10.10 -7.44
CA LEU A 192 34.87 11.26 -6.81
C LEU A 192 35.51 12.56 -7.31
N GLU A 193 36.83 12.64 -7.36
CA GLU A 193 37.54 13.80 -7.89
C GLU A 193 37.19 14.08 -9.35
N SER A 194 36.97 13.05 -10.17
CA SER A 194 36.54 13.22 -11.56
C SER A 194 35.10 13.74 -11.69
N LEU A 195 34.22 13.38 -10.75
CA LEU A 195 32.81 13.79 -10.75
C LEU A 195 32.59 15.19 -10.18
N LEU A 196 33.48 15.64 -9.28
CA LEU A 196 33.41 16.96 -8.68
C LEU A 196 33.95 18.02 -9.65
N THR A 197 33.04 18.79 -10.22
CA THR A 197 33.35 19.82 -11.22
C THR A 197 33.50 21.20 -10.60
N LYS A 198 32.73 21.50 -9.55
CA LYS A 198 32.69 22.81 -8.86
C LYS A 198 33.39 22.80 -7.51
N SER A 199 33.89 21.65 -7.08
CA SER A 199 34.54 21.48 -5.77
C SER A 199 35.89 20.79 -5.90
N GLN A 200 36.77 21.08 -4.96
CA GLN A 200 38.08 20.47 -4.83
C GLN A 200 38.21 19.86 -3.43
N PRO A 201 38.31 18.52 -3.33
CA PRO A 201 38.64 17.86 -2.07
C PRO A 201 40.02 18.27 -1.56
N MET A 202 40.12 18.71 -0.31
CA MET A 202 41.42 18.91 0.36
C MET A 202 41.89 17.60 1.04
N PRO A 203 43.20 17.40 1.27
CA PRO A 203 43.71 16.19 1.92
C PRO A 203 43.05 15.89 3.27
N SER A 204 42.74 16.91 4.06
CA SER A 204 42.04 16.76 5.34
C SER A 204 40.62 16.24 5.18
N PHE A 205 39.93 16.61 4.10
CA PHE A 205 38.60 16.10 3.77
C PHE A 205 38.69 14.65 3.31
N VAL A 206 39.65 14.32 2.45
CA VAL A 206 39.88 12.95 1.97
C VAL A 206 40.16 12.01 3.14
N ALA A 207 40.98 12.43 4.11
CA ALA A 207 41.26 11.64 5.30
C ALA A 207 40.01 11.42 6.20
N ASP A 208 39.18 12.45 6.39
CA ASP A 208 37.90 12.27 7.10
C ASP A 208 36.99 11.29 6.34
N LEU A 209 36.96 11.40 5.02
CA LEU A 209 36.13 10.57 4.15
C LEU A 209 36.59 9.10 4.15
N GLU A 210 37.90 8.84 4.14
CA GLU A 210 38.51 7.51 4.26
C GLU A 210 38.16 6.86 5.61
N LYS A 211 38.16 7.65 6.69
CA LYS A 211 37.73 7.20 8.00
C LYS A 211 36.25 6.81 7.99
N VAL A 212 35.39 7.57 7.33
CA VAL A 212 33.96 7.21 7.20
C VAL A 212 33.79 5.96 6.33
N TYR A 213 34.57 5.83 5.25
CA TYR A 213 34.57 4.66 4.37
C TYR A 213 34.90 3.36 5.12
N SER A 214 35.94 3.41 5.96
CA SER A 214 36.42 2.25 6.73
C SER A 214 35.55 1.91 7.94
N THR A 215 34.93 2.90 8.59
CA THR A 215 34.19 2.69 9.85
C THR A 215 32.66 2.63 9.69
N GLN A 216 32.07 3.35 8.73
CA GLN A 216 30.62 3.53 8.59
C GLN A 216 30.19 3.60 7.12
N PHE A 217 30.32 2.49 6.38
CA PHE A 217 30.10 2.45 4.92
C PHE A 217 28.70 2.93 4.46
N LYS A 218 27.63 2.63 5.20
CA LYS A 218 26.27 3.14 4.88
C LYS A 218 26.21 4.67 4.96
N LEU A 219 26.91 5.26 5.93
CA LEU A 219 27.02 6.72 6.06
C LEU A 219 27.87 7.30 4.93
N PHE A 220 28.98 6.65 4.59
CA PHE A 220 29.85 7.02 3.47
C PHE A 220 29.05 7.17 2.16
N LYS A 221 28.26 6.16 1.77
CA LYS A 221 27.43 6.21 0.55
C LYS A 221 26.51 7.44 0.53
N LYS A 222 25.83 7.70 1.64
CA LYS A 222 24.94 8.85 1.79
C LYS A 222 25.69 10.19 1.71
N VAL A 223 26.91 10.27 2.23
CA VAL A 223 27.77 11.45 2.15
C VAL A 223 28.16 11.72 0.69
N ILE A 224 28.60 10.70 -0.05
CA ILE A 224 28.98 10.82 -1.48
C ILE A 224 27.81 11.32 -2.33
N GLU A 225 26.64 10.67 -2.22
CA GLU A 225 25.44 11.07 -2.97
C GLU A 225 25.04 12.53 -2.69
N THR A 226 25.15 12.95 -1.43
CA THR A 226 24.80 14.32 -1.03
C THR A 226 25.86 15.33 -1.46
N LEU A 227 27.13 14.91 -1.50
CA LEU A 227 28.24 15.74 -1.96
C LEU A 227 28.16 16.01 -3.47
N ILE A 228 27.83 14.99 -4.27
CA ILE A 228 27.63 15.17 -5.72
C ILE A 228 26.47 16.15 -5.98
N ARG A 229 25.35 16.01 -5.24
CA ARG A 229 24.25 16.98 -5.31
C ARG A 229 24.70 18.39 -4.91
N PHE A 230 25.49 18.52 -3.85
CA PHE A 230 26.05 19.78 -3.39
C PHE A 230 26.99 20.42 -4.43
N ASP A 231 27.75 19.62 -5.17
CA ASP A 231 28.67 20.09 -6.21
C ASP A 231 27.93 20.64 -7.43
N VAL A 232 26.87 19.96 -7.87
CA VAL A 232 26.07 20.37 -9.03
C VAL A 232 25.28 21.66 -8.73
N GLN A 233 24.76 21.81 -7.51
CA GLN A 233 23.83 22.90 -7.15
C GLN A 233 24.53 24.22 -6.79
N ASP A 234 24.12 25.33 -7.42
CA ASP A 234 24.58 26.68 -7.11
C ASP A 234 23.90 27.23 -5.85
N SER A 235 24.38 26.82 -4.66
CA SER A 235 24.21 27.48 -3.34
C SER A 235 22.81 27.91 -2.85
N ALA A 236 21.73 27.70 -3.61
CA ALA A 236 20.40 28.27 -3.34
C ALA A 236 19.27 27.24 -3.42
N THR A 237 19.55 25.97 -3.09
CA THR A 237 18.50 24.95 -2.98
C THR A 237 17.73 25.14 -1.66
N PRO A 238 16.39 25.20 -1.68
CA PRO A 238 15.58 25.24 -0.47
C PRO A 238 15.89 24.04 0.45
N GLY A 239 16.23 24.29 1.71
CA GLY A 239 16.45 23.26 2.75
C GLY A 239 17.91 22.95 3.11
N MET A 240 18.90 23.49 2.37
CA MET A 240 20.31 23.30 2.70
C MET A 240 20.79 24.38 3.68
N ASN A 241 20.88 24.04 4.96
CA ASN A 241 21.29 24.98 6.01
C ASN A 241 22.79 25.28 5.92
N ILE A 242 23.14 26.38 5.27
CA ILE A 242 24.51 26.89 5.12
C ILE A 242 24.76 28.01 6.14
N HIS A 243 25.85 27.92 6.89
CA HIS A 243 26.25 28.94 7.88
C HIS A 243 27.72 29.32 7.70
N LYS A 244 28.02 30.63 7.69
CA LYS A 244 29.40 31.14 7.73
C LYS A 244 30.03 30.82 9.08
N VAL A 245 31.26 30.30 9.08
CA VAL A 245 31.99 29.97 10.31
C VAL A 245 32.51 31.27 10.96
N LYS A 246 32.25 31.45 12.26
CA LYS A 246 32.56 32.70 12.98
C LYS A 246 34.07 32.86 13.18
N GLY A 247 34.59 34.06 12.87
CA GLY A 247 36.00 34.38 13.04
C GLY A 247 36.91 33.73 11.99
N THR A 248 36.36 33.36 10.84
CA THR A 248 37.10 32.84 9.68
C THR A 248 36.71 33.60 8.42
N GLN A 249 37.66 33.76 7.51
CA GLN A 249 37.43 34.40 6.21
C GLN A 249 37.11 33.32 5.18
N ASN A 250 35.99 33.49 4.47
CA ASN A 250 35.57 32.64 3.35
C ASN A 250 35.33 31.16 3.68
N VAL A 251 35.08 30.80 4.95
CA VAL A 251 34.73 29.43 5.38
C VAL A 251 33.26 29.32 5.75
N PHE A 252 32.63 28.25 5.26
CA PHE A 252 31.21 27.95 5.43
C PHE A 252 31.02 26.51 5.89
N SER A 253 29.90 26.26 6.54
CA SER A 253 29.45 24.94 6.92
C SER A 253 28.10 24.65 6.28
N ALA A 254 27.96 23.48 5.65
CA ALA A 254 26.72 22.98 5.08
C ALA A 254 26.27 21.72 5.81
N ARG A 255 24.99 21.64 6.14
CA ARG A 255 24.41 20.43 6.71
C ARG A 255 24.12 19.41 5.61
N LEU A 256 24.86 18.29 5.59
CA LEU A 256 24.60 17.18 4.67
C LEU A 256 23.54 16.22 5.22
N SER A 257 23.45 16.08 6.55
CA SER A 257 22.38 15.33 7.21
C SER A 257 22.17 15.80 8.65
N ARG A 258 21.22 15.19 9.39
CA ARG A 258 21.07 15.46 10.83
C ARG A 258 22.38 15.30 11.59
N LYS A 259 23.20 14.31 11.21
CA LYS A 259 24.46 13.92 11.87
C LYS A 259 25.75 14.37 11.20
N VAL A 260 25.68 14.93 9.99
CA VAL A 260 26.89 15.23 9.19
C VAL A 260 26.90 16.68 8.73
N ARG A 261 28.03 17.34 8.96
CA ARG A 261 28.30 18.70 8.53
C ARG A 261 29.58 18.74 7.67
N LEU A 262 29.47 19.37 6.52
CA LEU A 262 30.57 19.64 5.60
C LEU A 262 31.10 21.05 5.87
N PHE A 263 32.41 21.21 5.96
CA PHE A 263 33.06 22.51 5.99
C PHE A 263 33.81 22.73 4.69
N TYR A 264 33.63 23.90 4.08
CA TYR A 264 34.26 24.26 2.82
C TYR A 264 34.68 25.72 2.78
N TYR A 265 35.73 26.02 2.03
CA TYR A 265 36.19 27.36 1.71
C TYR A 265 35.71 27.77 0.34
N ASN A 266 35.19 28.99 0.23
CA ASN A 266 34.67 29.55 -0.99
C ASN A 266 35.13 31.01 -1.12
N SER A 267 36.07 31.25 -2.02
CA SER A 267 36.60 32.58 -2.35
C SER A 267 35.93 33.10 -3.61
N ALA A 268 35.64 34.40 -3.66
CA ALA A 268 35.14 35.05 -4.87
C ALA A 268 36.14 34.99 -6.04
N LYS A 269 37.41 34.70 -5.75
CA LYS A 269 38.50 34.60 -6.74
C LYS A 269 38.71 33.17 -7.27
N SER A 270 38.15 32.15 -6.61
CA SER A 270 38.29 30.74 -7.01
C SER A 270 37.02 30.22 -7.66
N VAL A 271 37.18 29.52 -8.78
CA VAL A 271 36.06 28.87 -9.49
C VAL A 271 35.56 27.63 -8.73
N ARG A 272 36.42 27.00 -7.92
CA ARG A 272 36.07 25.77 -7.16
C ARG A 272 36.02 26.03 -5.66
N LYS A 273 34.99 25.48 -5.00
CA LYS A 273 34.87 25.41 -3.55
C LYS A 273 35.85 24.37 -3.01
N LYS A 274 36.67 24.71 -2.03
CA LYS A 274 37.59 23.74 -1.40
C LYS A 274 36.89 23.02 -0.25
N LEU A 275 36.72 21.71 -0.34
CA LEU A 275 36.11 20.88 0.71
C LEU A 275 37.17 20.59 1.77
N ILE A 276 36.96 21.05 3.01
CA ILE A 276 38.02 21.09 4.03
C ILE A 276 37.88 19.92 5.02
N ARG A 277 36.71 19.74 5.63
CA ARG A 277 36.49 18.75 6.70
C ARG A 277 35.06 18.20 6.66
N LEU A 278 34.89 16.98 7.16
CA LEU A 278 33.61 16.35 7.46
C LEU A 278 33.49 16.09 8.96
N ASP A 279 32.48 16.70 9.59
CA ASP A 279 32.13 16.44 10.97
C ASP A 279 30.94 15.48 11.05
N ILE A 280 31.22 14.27 11.53
CA ILE A 280 30.23 13.20 11.75
C ILE A 280 29.92 13.00 13.25
N TYR A 281 30.60 13.73 14.14
CA TYR A 281 30.52 13.59 15.59
C TYR A 281 29.93 14.81 16.29
N HIS A 282 29.58 15.87 15.54
CA HIS A 282 29.13 17.14 16.06
C HIS A 282 30.14 17.87 16.95
N ASP A 283 31.44 17.61 16.76
CA ASP A 283 32.51 18.30 17.50
C ASP A 283 32.77 19.70 16.92
N THR A 284 31.80 20.59 17.14
CA THR A 284 31.82 21.95 16.59
C THR A 284 33.03 22.74 17.14
N LYS A 285 33.41 22.52 18.41
CA LYS A 285 34.54 23.23 19.04
C LYS A 285 35.89 22.76 18.47
N GLY A 286 36.07 21.44 18.32
CA GLY A 286 37.28 20.88 17.72
C GLY A 286 37.43 21.30 16.26
N MET A 287 36.34 21.29 15.49
CA MET A 287 36.34 21.74 14.09
C MET A 287 36.69 23.22 13.96
N ASP A 288 36.06 24.10 14.74
CA ASP A 288 36.37 25.54 14.72
C ASP A 288 37.84 25.82 15.06
N LYS A 289 38.39 25.13 16.06
CA LYS A 289 39.80 25.24 16.45
C LYS A 289 40.72 24.77 15.32
N TRP A 290 40.42 23.61 14.72
CA TRP A 290 41.22 23.07 13.63
C TRP A 290 41.21 23.99 12.40
N ILE A 291 40.02 24.46 11.98
CA ILE A 291 39.86 25.37 10.83
C ILE A 291 40.72 26.63 11.02
N LYS A 292 40.64 27.27 12.19
CA LYS A 292 41.39 28.51 12.48
C LYS A 292 42.91 28.31 12.48
N ASN A 293 43.38 27.16 12.95
CA ASN A 293 44.80 26.83 13.06
C ASN A 293 45.41 26.37 11.73
N ASN A 294 44.59 25.86 10.82
CA ASN A 294 45.05 25.29 9.55
C ASN A 294 44.69 26.17 8.34
N TYR A 295 44.40 27.46 8.55
CA TYR A 295 43.96 28.36 7.47
C TYR A 295 44.87 28.33 6.23
N HIS A 296 46.19 28.28 6.45
CA HIS A 296 47.21 28.25 5.40
C HIS A 296 47.21 26.97 4.56
N SER A 297 46.60 25.86 5.04
CA SER A 297 46.58 24.59 4.31
C SER A 297 45.48 24.50 3.26
N TYR A 298 44.53 25.44 3.25
CA TYR A 298 43.40 25.40 2.31
C TYR A 298 43.03 26.77 1.71
N ALA A 299 43.32 27.90 2.35
CA ALA A 299 42.98 29.22 1.80
C ALA A 299 43.86 29.59 0.60
N ASP A 300 43.38 30.48 -0.28
CA ASP A 300 44.20 31.02 -1.39
C ASP A 300 45.32 31.93 -0.86
N THR A 301 46.49 31.94 -1.51
CA THR A 301 47.69 32.66 -1.03
C THR A 301 47.42 34.13 -0.71
N ASP A 302 46.68 34.83 -1.55
CA ASP A 302 46.34 36.24 -1.35
C ASP A 302 45.45 36.46 -0.10
N ASP A 303 44.49 35.56 0.12
CA ASP A 303 43.63 35.58 1.31
C ASP A 303 44.42 35.24 2.59
N GLN A 304 45.50 34.47 2.47
CA GLN A 304 46.42 34.20 3.59
C GLN A 304 47.19 35.47 4.00
N TYR A 305 47.71 36.23 3.04
CA TYR A 305 48.41 37.51 3.30
C TYR A 305 47.49 38.56 3.94
N GLU A 306 46.25 38.68 3.47
CA GLU A 306 45.26 39.57 4.10
C GLU A 306 44.90 39.13 5.53
N ASN A 307 44.79 37.83 5.78
CA ASN A 307 44.46 37.30 7.09
C ASN A 307 45.64 37.43 8.08
N SER A 308 46.90 37.36 7.62
CA SER A 308 48.07 37.62 8.45
C SER A 308 48.18 39.10 8.85
N LEU A 309 47.84 40.03 7.95
CA LEU A 309 47.82 41.47 8.24
C LEU A 309 46.74 41.86 9.26
N LYS A 310 45.64 41.12 9.36
CA LYS A 310 44.56 41.35 10.35
C LYS A 310 44.82 40.70 11.72
N ARG A 311 45.76 39.76 11.80
CA ARG A 311 46.16 39.08 13.05
C ARG A 311 47.43 39.64 13.68
N SER A 312 48.15 40.50 12.95
CA SER A 312 49.29 41.29 13.41
C SER A 312 48.80 42.56 14.12
#